data_AF-A0A950Z9B1-F1
#
_entry.id   AF-A0A950Z9B1-F1
#
_cell.length_a   1.000
_cell.length_b   1.000
_cell.length_c   1.000
_cell.angle_alpha   90.00
_cell.angle_beta   90.00
_cell.angle_gamma   90.00
#
_symmetry.space_group_name_H-M   'P 1'
#
loop_
_entity.id
_entity.type
_entity.pdbx_description
1 polymer ?
#
loop_
_entity_poly.entity_id
_entity_poly.type
_entity_poly.pdbx_seq_one_letter_code
_entity_poly.pdbx_strand_id
1 'polypeptide(L)'
;MNADRSGNSAETLVIRPYRPEDRDAIRKLCCETGFLGEPIYSIFSDRKAFADYLTRYYTDWEPESTWVGAVGGEVVGYLTACKRWRLNKIWSLWIGLRLTLHAFAMLIQGKYDSKDREFMKWILNSSWREAPTKPGGSAHFHFNARKEFRGKTVMRNLMLTMLADMKRHRVPCIYGQMVTYANKRSDRLFEYLGWKVYDKKRITKYQSVFREEIYLTTIVCDLTQEVPALRLAPVTKIELSKETILEEDAKREKGTARVSAGDSKPAPAPQAKAP
;
A
#
# COMPACT_ATOMS: atom_id res chain seq x y z
N MET A 1 -3.72 -33.75 -35.52
CA MET A 1 -2.51 -33.25 -34.87
C MET A 1 -2.24 -31.85 -35.38
N ASN A 2 -2.55 -30.82 -34.60
CA ASN A 2 -2.09 -29.45 -34.84
C ASN A 2 -1.60 -28.94 -33.49
N ALA A 3 -0.32 -29.23 -33.24
CA ALA A 3 0.44 -28.58 -32.19
C ALA A 3 0.89 -27.20 -32.69
N ASP A 4 1.05 -26.30 -31.74
CA ASP A 4 1.82 -25.06 -31.82
C ASP A 4 1.13 -23.80 -32.38
N ARG A 5 0.32 -23.18 -31.51
CA ARG A 5 0.27 -21.72 -31.35
C ARG A 5 0.18 -21.37 -29.86
N SER A 6 1.15 -21.80 -29.05
CA SER A 6 1.35 -21.18 -27.74
C SER A 6 2.11 -19.87 -27.96
N GLY A 7 1.34 -18.81 -28.24
CA GLY A 7 1.85 -17.46 -28.49
C GLY A 7 2.83 -17.00 -27.42
N ASN A 8 4.05 -16.74 -27.86
CA ASN A 8 5.14 -16.15 -27.10
C ASN A 8 4.89 -14.64 -26.90
N SER A 9 3.87 -14.23 -26.14
CA SER A 9 3.70 -12.82 -25.76
C SER A 9 4.42 -12.55 -24.46
N ALA A 10 5.55 -11.84 -24.51
CA ALA A 10 6.12 -11.22 -23.32
C ALA A 10 5.06 -10.29 -22.70
N GLU A 11 4.76 -10.46 -21.41
CA GLU A 11 3.78 -9.59 -20.76
C GLU A 11 4.39 -8.19 -20.62
N THR A 12 3.63 -7.16 -21.03
CA THR A 12 4.09 -5.78 -20.96
C THR A 12 3.48 -5.09 -19.74
N LEU A 13 4.34 -4.56 -18.87
CA LEU A 13 3.95 -3.63 -17.82
C LEU A 13 3.71 -2.25 -18.43
N VAL A 14 2.52 -1.71 -18.19
CA VAL A 14 2.11 -0.38 -18.65
C VAL A 14 1.85 0.51 -17.44
N ILE A 15 2.57 1.63 -17.34
CA ILE A 15 2.28 2.70 -16.39
C ILE A 15 1.42 3.74 -17.10
N ARG A 16 0.24 4.01 -16.53
CA ARG A 16 -0.72 4.94 -17.13
C ARG A 16 -1.53 5.71 -16.08
N PRO A 17 -2.14 6.85 -16.44
CA PRO A 17 -3.13 7.49 -15.60
C PRO A 17 -4.28 6.54 -15.25
N TYR A 18 -4.83 6.76 -14.07
CA TYR A 18 -6.05 6.13 -13.58
C TYR A 18 -7.24 6.38 -14.52
N ARG A 19 -8.11 5.38 -14.63
CA ARG A 19 -9.41 5.49 -15.26
C ARG A 19 -10.51 5.01 -14.30
N PRO A 20 -11.75 5.52 -14.39
CA PRO A 20 -12.84 5.11 -13.51
C PRO A 20 -13.02 3.59 -13.37
N GLU A 21 -12.74 2.83 -14.43
CA GLU A 21 -12.87 1.37 -14.45
C GLU A 21 -11.83 0.68 -13.54
N ASP A 22 -10.70 1.33 -13.25
CA ASP A 22 -9.67 0.79 -12.34
C ASP A 22 -10.07 0.89 -10.87
N ARG A 23 -11.14 1.62 -10.55
CA ARG A 23 -11.50 1.98 -9.18
C ARG A 23 -11.64 0.74 -8.29
N ASP A 24 -12.34 -0.27 -8.77
CA ASP A 24 -12.57 -1.49 -7.98
C ASP A 24 -11.29 -2.32 -7.84
N ALA A 25 -10.44 -2.34 -8.86
CA ALA A 25 -9.15 -3.00 -8.80
C ALA A 25 -8.20 -2.33 -7.78
N ILE A 26 -8.15 -0.99 -7.76
CA ILE A 26 -7.40 -0.22 -6.76
C ILE A 26 -7.91 -0.51 -5.35
N ARG A 27 -9.23 -0.51 -5.15
CA ARG A 27 -9.85 -0.77 -3.84
C ARG A 27 -9.57 -2.18 -3.35
N LYS A 28 -9.69 -3.18 -4.23
CA LYS A 28 -9.34 -4.58 -3.95
C LYS A 28 -7.87 -4.69 -3.56
N LEU A 29 -6.97 -4.12 -4.36
CA LEU A 29 -5.54 -4.16 -4.08
C LEU A 29 -5.19 -3.46 -2.75
N CYS A 30 -5.83 -2.33 -2.46
CA CYS A 30 -5.69 -1.62 -1.19
C CYS A 30 -6.04 -2.51 0.01
N CYS A 31 -7.15 -3.24 -0.05
CA CYS A 31 -7.55 -4.18 1.00
C CYS A 31 -6.61 -5.39 1.08
N GLU A 32 -6.14 -5.92 -0.06
CA GLU A 32 -5.26 -7.09 -0.13
C GLU A 32 -3.84 -6.82 0.37
N THR A 33 -3.42 -5.55 0.42
CA THR A 33 -2.10 -5.16 0.93
C THR A 33 -2.16 -4.28 2.19
N GLY A 34 -3.35 -4.06 2.74
CA GLY A 34 -3.62 -3.09 3.81
C GLY A 34 -3.00 -3.43 5.17
N PHE A 35 -2.52 -4.67 5.35
CA PHE A 35 -1.88 -5.16 6.56
C PHE A 35 -0.43 -5.58 6.27
N LEU A 36 0.47 -4.60 6.11
CA LEU A 36 1.89 -4.87 5.84
C LEU A 36 2.15 -5.65 4.53
N GLY A 37 1.27 -5.46 3.55
CA GLY A 37 1.31 -6.23 2.32
C GLY A 37 0.62 -7.60 2.42
N GLU A 38 0.00 -7.91 3.56
CA GLU A 38 -1.01 -8.94 3.69
C GLU A 38 -2.41 -8.31 3.74
N PRO A 39 -3.48 -9.10 3.62
CA PRO A 39 -4.82 -8.55 3.55
C PRO A 39 -5.36 -8.02 4.88
N ILE A 40 -6.07 -6.90 4.82
CA ILE A 40 -6.64 -6.22 5.99
C ILE A 40 -7.70 -7.04 6.73
N TYR A 41 -8.40 -7.93 6.02
CA TYR A 41 -9.49 -8.74 6.58
C TYR A 41 -9.05 -9.76 7.63
N SER A 42 -7.75 -9.95 7.82
CA SER A 42 -7.21 -10.71 8.94
C SER A 42 -7.47 -10.01 10.29
N ILE A 43 -7.58 -8.67 10.29
CA ILE A 43 -7.73 -7.84 11.49
C ILE A 43 -8.94 -6.89 11.46
N PHE A 44 -9.50 -6.59 10.27
CA PHE A 44 -10.67 -5.73 10.12
C PHE A 44 -11.52 -6.15 8.92
N SER A 45 -12.76 -6.57 9.19
CA SER A 45 -13.64 -7.24 8.24
C SER A 45 -14.28 -6.29 7.22
N ASP A 46 -14.48 -5.00 7.56
CA ASP A 46 -15.13 -4.03 6.67
C ASP A 46 -14.19 -3.45 5.61
N ARG A 47 -14.04 -4.22 4.53
CA ARG A 47 -13.25 -3.85 3.34
C ARG A 47 -13.72 -2.55 2.71
N LYS A 48 -15.04 -2.28 2.70
CA LYS A 48 -15.60 -1.10 2.05
C LYS A 48 -15.24 0.16 2.81
N ALA A 49 -15.38 0.14 4.14
CA ALA A 49 -14.97 1.25 5.00
C ALA A 49 -13.46 1.52 4.89
N PHE A 50 -12.65 0.47 4.89
CA PHE A 50 -11.19 0.60 4.74
C PHE A 50 -10.78 1.21 3.40
N ALA A 51 -11.31 0.67 2.30
CA ALA A 51 -11.02 1.18 0.96
C ALA A 51 -11.56 2.60 0.75
N ASP A 52 -12.74 2.92 1.29
CA ASP A 52 -13.30 4.28 1.24
C ASP A 52 -12.37 5.28 1.92
N TYR A 53 -11.86 4.95 3.10
CA TYR A 53 -10.94 5.84 3.82
C TYR A 53 -9.64 6.10 3.03
N LEU A 54 -9.04 5.06 2.46
CA LEU A 54 -7.70 5.15 1.86
C LEU A 54 -7.65 5.54 0.38
N THR A 55 -8.72 5.32 -0.38
CA THR A 55 -8.65 5.46 -1.85
C THR A 55 -9.66 6.44 -2.41
N ARG A 56 -10.83 6.58 -1.78
CA ARG A 56 -11.97 7.26 -2.39
C ARG A 56 -11.72 8.74 -2.67
N TYR A 57 -11.05 9.45 -1.78
CA TYR A 57 -10.69 10.85 -2.04
C TYR A 57 -9.90 10.98 -3.34
N TYR A 58 -8.90 10.13 -3.53
CA TYR A 58 -8.01 10.22 -4.68
C TYR A 58 -8.70 9.81 -5.98
N THR A 59 -9.55 8.78 -5.95
CA THR A 59 -10.27 8.34 -7.17
C THR A 59 -11.41 9.28 -7.55
N ASP A 60 -12.03 9.95 -6.58
CA ASP A 60 -13.24 10.73 -6.82
C ASP A 60 -12.95 12.24 -6.90
N TRP A 61 -11.93 12.75 -6.20
CA TRP A 61 -11.62 14.19 -6.11
C TRP A 61 -10.31 14.62 -6.75
N GLU A 62 -9.27 13.77 -6.72
CA GLU A 62 -7.98 14.02 -7.40
C GLU A 62 -7.57 12.88 -8.37
N PRO A 63 -8.47 12.39 -9.26
CA PRO A 63 -8.17 11.26 -10.15
C PRO A 63 -6.99 11.54 -11.09
N GLU A 64 -6.76 12.81 -11.44
CA GLU A 64 -5.63 13.25 -12.26
C GLU A 64 -4.27 13.04 -11.59
N SER A 65 -4.27 12.84 -10.27
CA SER A 65 -3.07 12.55 -9.47
C SER A 65 -2.99 11.07 -9.08
N THR A 66 -3.64 10.19 -9.85
CA THR A 66 -3.62 8.75 -9.65
C THR A 66 -3.11 8.02 -10.88
N TRP A 67 -2.23 7.06 -10.68
CA TRP A 67 -1.63 6.23 -11.73
C TRP A 67 -1.70 4.75 -11.35
N VAL A 68 -1.77 3.90 -12.36
CA VAL A 68 -1.77 2.45 -12.21
C VAL A 68 -0.65 1.83 -13.04
N GLY A 69 -0.07 0.76 -12.50
CA GLY A 69 0.72 -0.20 -13.25
C GLY A 69 -0.17 -1.38 -13.61
N ALA A 70 -0.26 -1.69 -14.90
CA ALA A 70 -1.07 -2.78 -15.41
C ALA A 70 -0.23 -3.77 -16.23
N VAL A 71 -0.48 -5.06 -16.07
CA VAL A 71 0.14 -6.15 -16.84
C VAL A 71 -0.97 -6.98 -17.44
N GLY A 72 -0.96 -7.19 -18.77
CA GLY A 72 -2.07 -7.90 -19.45
C GLY A 72 -3.45 -7.23 -19.28
N GLY A 73 -3.49 -5.93 -18.97
CA GLY A 73 -4.73 -5.20 -18.67
C GLY A 73 -5.15 -5.21 -17.19
N GLU A 74 -4.59 -6.09 -16.37
CA GLU A 74 -4.87 -6.21 -14.95
C GLU A 74 -4.06 -5.20 -14.12
N VAL A 75 -4.70 -4.51 -13.17
CA VAL A 75 -4.00 -3.60 -12.25
C VAL A 75 -3.19 -4.41 -11.23
N VAL A 76 -1.87 -4.24 -11.29
CA VAL A 76 -0.90 -4.91 -10.40
C VAL A 76 -0.30 -3.97 -9.35
N GLY A 77 -0.42 -2.66 -9.56
CA GLY A 77 0.00 -1.64 -8.61
C GLY A 77 -0.67 -0.31 -8.89
N TYR A 78 -0.74 0.55 -7.88
CA TYR A 78 -1.24 1.90 -8.02
C TYR A 78 -0.46 2.87 -7.14
N LEU A 79 -0.49 4.14 -7.54
CA LEU A 79 -0.02 5.27 -6.74
C LEU A 79 -1.05 6.39 -6.86
N THR A 80 -1.50 6.89 -5.71
CA THR A 80 -2.39 8.05 -5.58
C THR A 80 -1.64 9.17 -4.87
N ALA A 81 -1.63 10.38 -5.42
CA ALA A 81 -1.07 11.56 -4.78
C ALA A 81 -2.17 12.60 -4.51
N CYS A 82 -1.97 13.44 -3.50
CA CYS A 82 -2.85 14.54 -3.14
C CYS A 82 -2.04 15.83 -3.15
N LYS A 83 -2.34 16.71 -4.11
CA LYS A 83 -1.79 18.06 -4.19
C LYS A 83 -2.59 19.02 -3.31
N ARG A 84 -3.91 18.80 -3.20
CA ARG A 84 -4.84 19.70 -2.49
C ARG A 84 -5.02 19.28 -1.04
N TRP A 85 -3.94 19.32 -0.26
CA TRP A 85 -3.92 18.85 1.15
C TRP A 85 -5.01 19.50 2.03
N ARG A 86 -5.39 20.75 1.78
CA ARG A 86 -6.48 21.43 2.51
C ARG A 86 -7.83 20.78 2.27
N LEU A 87 -8.14 20.49 1.00
CA LEU A 87 -9.38 19.82 0.61
C LEU A 87 -9.41 18.39 1.15
N ASN A 88 -8.29 17.67 1.04
CA ASN A 88 -8.14 16.35 1.63
C ASN A 88 -8.35 16.36 3.14
N LYS A 89 -7.88 17.38 3.86
CA LYS A 89 -8.08 17.50 5.31
C LYS A 89 -9.56 17.66 5.66
N ILE A 90 -10.29 18.53 4.95
CA ILE A 90 -11.73 18.73 5.15
C ILE A 90 -12.49 17.43 4.82
N TRP A 91 -12.16 16.81 3.69
CA TRP A 91 -12.78 15.55 3.29
C TRP A 91 -12.49 14.42 4.27
N SER A 92 -11.27 14.34 4.80
CA SER A 92 -10.84 13.36 5.80
C SER A 92 -11.64 13.48 7.11
N LEU A 93 -12.02 14.70 7.51
CA LEU A 93 -12.91 14.91 8.64
C LEU A 93 -14.32 14.40 8.34
N TRP A 94 -14.86 14.74 7.17
CA TRP A 94 -16.20 14.32 6.76
C TRP A 94 -16.32 12.79 6.61
N ILE A 95 -15.38 12.15 5.91
CA ILE A 95 -15.35 10.69 5.76
C ILE A 95 -15.12 10.02 7.11
N GLY A 96 -14.29 10.60 7.98
CA GLY A 96 -14.03 10.09 9.33
C GLY A 96 -15.31 10.04 10.15
N LEU A 97 -16.10 11.12 10.15
CA LEU A 97 -17.41 11.16 10.82
C LEU A 97 -18.37 10.13 10.23
N ARG A 98 -18.50 10.08 8.89
CA ARG A 98 -19.38 9.12 8.21
C ARG A 98 -19.02 7.67 8.54
N LEU A 99 -17.73 7.32 8.50
CA LEU A 99 -17.27 5.96 8.79
C LEU A 99 -17.40 5.62 10.28
N THR A 100 -17.28 6.61 11.17
CA THR A 100 -17.53 6.42 12.61
C THR A 100 -18.99 6.09 12.87
N LEU A 101 -19.93 6.82 12.24
CA LEU A 101 -21.36 6.53 12.35
C LEU A 101 -21.71 5.14 11.77
N HIS A 102 -21.11 4.79 10.62
CA HIS A 102 -21.27 3.47 10.02
C HIS A 102 -20.74 2.36 10.95
N ALA A 103 -19.55 2.54 11.54
CA ALA A 103 -18.97 1.59 12.49
C ALA A 103 -19.86 1.39 13.72
N PHE A 104 -20.44 2.47 14.24
CA PHE A 104 -21.40 2.39 15.36
C PHE A 104 -22.67 1.62 14.98
N ALA A 105 -23.21 1.82 13.77
CA ALA A 105 -24.34 1.05 13.27
C ALA A 105 -24.00 -0.45 13.12
N MET A 106 -22.81 -0.79 12.61
CA MET A 106 -22.35 -2.18 12.50
C MET A 106 -22.18 -2.85 13.87
N LEU A 107 -21.72 -2.10 14.87
CA LEU A 107 -21.63 -2.57 16.26
C LEU A 107 -23.00 -2.90 16.85
N ILE A 108 -23.98 -2.01 16.71
CA ILE A 108 -25.36 -2.22 17.20
C ILE A 108 -26.00 -3.44 16.51
N GLN A 109 -25.76 -3.59 15.20
CA GLN A 109 -26.28 -4.73 14.42
C GLN A 109 -25.56 -6.05 14.70
N GLY A 110 -24.53 -6.08 15.56
CA GLY A 110 -23.76 -7.28 15.85
C GLY A 110 -22.92 -7.79 14.68
N LYS A 111 -22.67 -6.97 13.66
CA LYS A 111 -21.93 -7.36 12.45
C LYS A 111 -20.41 -7.33 12.60
N TYR A 112 -19.92 -6.62 13.60
CA TYR A 112 -18.50 -6.55 13.93
C TYR A 112 -18.12 -7.57 14.99
N ASP A 113 -17.07 -8.33 14.72
CA ASP A 113 -16.58 -9.38 15.61
C ASP A 113 -15.66 -8.80 16.71
N SER A 114 -14.91 -9.65 17.41
CA SER A 114 -13.95 -9.23 18.43
C SER A 114 -12.73 -8.51 17.84
N LYS A 115 -12.26 -8.92 16.65
CA LYS A 115 -11.10 -8.33 15.97
C LYS A 115 -11.42 -6.94 15.47
N ASP A 116 -12.60 -6.75 14.89
CA ASP A 116 -13.09 -5.43 14.48
C ASP A 116 -13.13 -4.45 15.66
N ARG A 117 -13.61 -4.91 16.82
CA ARG A 117 -13.64 -4.12 18.06
C ARG A 117 -12.25 -3.78 18.57
N GLU A 118 -11.31 -4.71 18.51
CA GLU A 118 -9.91 -4.47 18.89
C GLU A 118 -9.26 -3.44 17.95
N PHE A 119 -9.48 -3.57 16.64
CA PHE A 119 -8.98 -2.62 15.65
C PHE A 119 -9.56 -1.22 15.87
N MET A 120 -10.86 -1.08 16.14
CA MET A 120 -11.48 0.20 16.48
C MET A 120 -10.95 0.80 17.79
N LYS A 121 -10.75 -0.02 18.83
CA LYS A 121 -10.12 0.43 20.08
C LYS A 121 -8.72 0.97 19.83
N TRP A 122 -7.93 0.30 18.97
CA TRP A 122 -6.61 0.80 18.58
C TRP A 122 -6.70 2.13 17.81
N ILE A 123 -7.66 2.28 16.88
CA ILE A 123 -7.89 3.55 16.19
C ILE A 123 -8.14 4.69 17.17
N LEU A 124 -9.00 4.47 18.17
CA LEU A 124 -9.37 5.49 19.16
C LEU A 124 -8.22 5.83 20.12
N ASN A 125 -7.48 4.82 20.58
CA ASN A 125 -6.50 4.98 21.67
C ASN A 125 -5.07 5.30 21.19
N SER A 126 -4.67 4.73 20.05
CA SER A 126 -3.24 4.63 19.69
C SER A 126 -2.90 5.25 18.33
N SER A 127 -3.84 5.27 17.37
CA SER A 127 -3.53 5.68 15.99
C SER A 127 -2.88 7.06 15.89
N TRP A 128 -3.36 8.05 16.64
CA TRP A 128 -2.81 9.41 16.62
C TRP A 128 -1.48 9.56 17.37
N ARG A 129 -1.22 8.71 18.38
CA ARG A 129 0.03 8.71 19.16
C ARG A 129 1.18 8.07 18.39
N GLU A 130 0.85 6.99 17.67
CA GLU A 130 1.78 6.18 16.89
C GLU A 130 2.04 6.75 15.48
N ALA A 131 1.27 7.75 15.04
CA ALA A 131 1.50 8.43 13.77
C ALA A 131 2.79 9.28 13.84
N PRO A 132 3.77 9.06 12.94
CA PRO A 132 4.92 9.94 12.83
C PRO A 132 4.49 11.30 12.32
N THR A 133 5.31 12.29 12.64
CA THR A 133 5.17 13.67 12.23
C THR A 133 5.17 13.77 10.71
N LYS A 134 4.39 14.71 10.18
CA LYS A 134 4.21 14.95 8.75
C LYS A 134 4.63 16.39 8.46
N PRO A 135 5.30 16.67 7.33
CA PRO A 135 5.58 18.04 6.96
C PRO A 135 4.26 18.80 6.73
N GLY A 136 4.14 19.96 7.38
CA GLY A 136 2.95 20.79 7.30
C GLY A 136 2.69 21.26 5.87
N GLY A 137 1.42 21.33 5.49
CA GLY A 137 0.98 21.91 4.22
C GLY A 137 1.57 21.29 2.95
N SER A 138 2.03 20.05 3.02
CA SER A 138 2.73 19.37 1.93
C SER A 138 1.83 18.38 1.20
N ALA A 139 2.15 18.12 -0.08
CA ALA A 139 1.50 17.05 -0.82
C ALA A 139 1.85 15.69 -0.21
N HIS A 140 0.98 14.70 -0.40
CA HIS A 140 1.28 13.35 0.05
C HIS A 140 0.88 12.31 -0.98
N PHE A 141 1.40 11.10 -0.81
CA PHE A 141 1.03 9.98 -1.67
C PHE A 141 0.86 8.69 -0.87
N HIS A 142 0.08 7.79 -1.47
CA HIS A 142 -0.12 6.43 -1.05
C HIS A 142 0.09 5.52 -2.27
N PHE A 143 0.67 4.36 -2.04
CA PHE A 143 0.88 3.39 -3.10
C PHE A 143 0.71 1.98 -2.55
N ASN A 144 0.35 1.06 -3.43
CA ASN A 144 0.35 -0.36 -3.13
C ASN A 144 0.67 -1.14 -4.41
N ALA A 145 1.31 -2.29 -4.24
CA ALA A 145 1.57 -3.24 -5.31
C ALA A 145 1.37 -4.67 -4.82
N ARG A 146 0.88 -5.52 -5.72
CA ARG A 146 0.80 -6.98 -5.52
C ARG A 146 2.20 -7.52 -5.19
N LYS A 147 2.26 -8.57 -4.36
CA LYS A 147 3.50 -9.03 -3.72
C LYS A 147 4.58 -9.41 -4.73
N GLU A 148 4.15 -9.99 -5.84
CA GLU A 148 4.93 -10.40 -7.00
C GLU A 148 5.54 -9.16 -7.67
N PHE A 149 4.73 -8.12 -7.85
CA PHE A 149 5.11 -6.86 -8.49
C PHE A 149 5.66 -5.80 -7.53
N ARG A 150 6.01 -6.16 -6.29
CA ARG A 150 6.76 -5.28 -5.34
C ARG A 150 8.21 -5.07 -5.76
N GLY A 151 8.61 -5.65 -6.90
CA GLY A 151 9.88 -5.35 -7.56
C GLY A 151 10.09 -3.86 -7.80
N LYS A 152 11.35 -3.47 -7.97
CA LYS A 152 11.74 -2.06 -8.13
C LYS A 152 11.03 -1.41 -9.33
N THR A 153 10.68 -2.16 -10.37
CA THR A 153 10.24 -1.60 -11.65
C THR A 153 8.88 -0.91 -11.61
N VAL A 154 7.81 -1.58 -11.12
CA VAL A 154 6.47 -0.96 -11.06
C VAL A 154 6.48 0.26 -10.15
N MET A 155 6.98 0.07 -8.93
CA MET A 155 6.95 1.12 -7.92
C MET A 155 7.85 2.30 -8.28
N ARG A 156 9.05 2.05 -8.82
CA ARG A 156 9.94 3.11 -9.32
C ARG A 156 9.26 3.92 -10.41
N ASN A 157 8.67 3.29 -11.42
CA ASN A 157 8.08 4.04 -12.53
C ASN A 157 6.80 4.79 -12.12
N LEU A 158 6.00 4.25 -11.21
CA LEU A 158 4.89 5.01 -10.59
C LEU A 158 5.41 6.24 -9.83
N MET A 159 6.45 6.08 -9.00
CA MET A 159 7.07 7.19 -8.28
C MET A 159 7.68 8.23 -9.22
N LEU A 160 8.40 7.81 -10.28
CA LEU A 160 8.97 8.72 -11.27
C LEU A 160 7.86 9.51 -12.00
N THR A 161 6.79 8.83 -12.39
CA THR A 161 5.63 9.46 -13.04
C THR A 161 5.00 10.50 -12.12
N MET A 162 4.79 10.15 -10.85
CA MET A 162 4.28 11.07 -9.84
C MET A 162 5.23 12.27 -9.65
N LEU A 163 6.53 12.05 -9.44
CA LEU A 163 7.49 13.12 -9.19
C LEU A 163 7.55 14.11 -10.37
N ALA A 164 7.53 13.59 -11.61
CA ALA A 164 7.45 14.41 -12.80
C ALA A 164 6.16 15.25 -12.84
N ASP A 165 5.01 14.67 -12.49
CA ASP A 165 3.75 15.41 -12.40
C ASP A 165 3.77 16.50 -11.31
N MET A 166 4.29 16.17 -10.13
CA MET A 166 4.40 17.12 -9.00
C MET A 166 5.32 18.28 -9.37
N LYS A 167 6.45 18.02 -10.03
CA LYS A 167 7.37 19.07 -10.51
C LYS A 167 6.70 19.95 -11.56
N ARG A 168 5.97 19.36 -12.53
CA ARG A 168 5.21 20.11 -13.55
C ARG A 168 4.20 21.07 -12.92
N HIS A 169 3.56 20.66 -11.83
CA HIS A 169 2.59 21.48 -11.09
C HIS A 169 3.23 22.37 -10.01
N ARG A 170 4.57 22.47 -9.96
CA ARG A 170 5.31 23.30 -8.99
C ARG A 170 4.96 22.99 -7.52
N VAL A 171 4.68 21.73 -7.22
CA VAL A 171 4.51 21.27 -5.84
C VAL A 171 5.88 21.36 -5.16
N PRO A 172 6.03 22.07 -4.02
CA PRO A 172 7.34 22.28 -3.41
C PRO A 172 7.85 21.05 -2.64
N CYS A 173 6.94 20.27 -2.07
CA CYS A 173 7.27 19.18 -1.17
C CYS A 173 6.19 18.09 -1.25
N ILE A 174 6.63 16.84 -1.27
CA ILE A 174 5.77 15.66 -1.19
C ILE A 174 6.29 14.67 -0.14
N TYR A 175 5.40 14.08 0.64
CA TYR A 175 5.75 13.05 1.62
C TYR A 175 4.94 11.77 1.46
N GLY A 176 5.51 10.66 1.92
CA GLY A 176 4.83 9.37 1.97
C GLY A 176 5.04 8.73 3.34
N GLN A 177 4.08 7.93 3.78
CA GLN A 177 4.24 7.12 4.98
C GLN A 177 4.30 5.65 4.58
N MET A 178 5.33 4.96 5.05
CA MET A 178 5.55 3.55 4.76
C MET A 178 5.86 2.78 6.01
N VAL A 179 5.42 1.53 6.04
CA VAL A 179 5.74 0.63 7.12
C VAL A 179 7.06 -0.07 6.79
N THR A 180 8.03 0.04 7.69
CA THR A 180 9.36 -0.56 7.56
C THR A 180 9.62 -1.53 8.70
N TYR A 181 10.25 -2.66 8.39
CA TYR A 181 10.79 -3.57 9.42
C TYR A 181 12.12 -3.01 9.91
N ALA A 182 12.45 -3.21 11.19
CA ALA A 182 13.71 -2.75 11.79
C ALA A 182 14.94 -3.10 10.95
N ASN A 183 14.96 -4.30 10.35
CA ASN A 183 16.12 -4.85 9.65
C ASN A 183 16.07 -4.74 8.11
N LYS A 184 15.01 -4.18 7.51
CA LYS A 184 14.92 -4.08 6.04
C LYS A 184 15.52 -2.79 5.51
N ARG A 185 16.47 -2.92 4.58
CA ARG A 185 17.04 -1.85 3.75
C ARG A 185 16.03 -1.33 2.71
N SER A 186 14.84 -0.90 3.12
CA SER A 186 13.90 -0.17 2.24
C SER A 186 14.46 1.18 1.80
N ASP A 187 15.39 1.73 2.58
CA ASP A 187 15.79 3.14 2.49
C ASP A 187 16.59 3.44 1.21
N ARG A 188 17.39 2.49 0.70
CA ARG A 188 18.28 2.72 -0.46
C ARG A 188 17.55 3.11 -1.75
N LEU A 189 16.35 2.58 -2.00
CA LEU A 189 15.59 2.97 -3.21
C LEU A 189 15.08 4.41 -3.08
N PHE A 190 14.58 4.76 -1.89
CA PHE A 190 14.06 6.09 -1.62
C PHE A 190 15.20 7.12 -1.58
N GLU A 191 16.31 6.81 -0.92
CA GLU A 191 17.52 7.65 -0.94
C GLU A 191 18.04 7.86 -2.37
N TYR A 192 18.14 6.79 -3.17
CA TYR A 192 18.53 6.88 -4.58
C TYR A 192 17.60 7.79 -5.39
N LEU A 193 16.30 7.79 -5.06
CA LEU A 193 15.31 8.64 -5.71
C LEU A 193 15.26 10.06 -5.12
N GLY A 194 16.13 10.42 -4.17
CA GLY A 194 16.20 11.76 -3.57
C GLY A 194 15.26 11.98 -2.38
N TRP A 195 14.74 10.91 -1.78
CA TRP A 195 13.91 10.99 -0.58
C TRP A 195 14.77 10.94 0.68
N LYS A 196 14.33 11.65 1.72
CA LYS A 196 14.95 11.66 3.05
C LYS A 196 13.95 11.19 4.09
N VAL A 197 14.43 10.54 5.13
CA VAL A 197 13.59 10.21 6.31
C VAL A 197 13.30 11.50 7.07
N TYR A 198 12.03 11.78 7.34
CA TYR A 198 11.57 12.95 8.09
C TYR A 198 11.29 12.61 9.56
N ASP A 199 10.58 11.51 9.81
CA ASP A 199 10.29 11.02 11.15
C ASP A 199 10.04 9.50 11.10
N LYS A 200 10.30 8.79 12.20
CA LYS A 200 10.15 7.34 12.32
C LYS A 200 9.63 6.99 13.72
N LYS A 201 8.47 6.34 13.79
CA LYS A 201 7.87 5.88 15.05
C LYS A 201 7.59 4.40 15.03
N ARG A 202 7.80 3.73 16.18
CA ARG A 202 7.41 2.33 16.38
C ARG A 202 5.89 2.24 16.44
N ILE A 203 5.33 1.23 15.79
CA ILE A 203 3.89 0.97 15.77
C ILE A 203 3.57 -0.37 16.42
N THR A 204 2.54 -0.39 17.26
CA THR A 204 2.23 -1.57 18.09
C THR A 204 1.16 -2.46 17.48
N LYS A 205 0.38 -1.93 16.52
CA LYS A 205 -0.72 -2.66 15.83
C LYS A 205 -0.34 -4.00 15.19
N TYR A 206 0.95 -4.27 15.04
CA TYR A 206 1.48 -5.47 14.39
C TYR A 206 2.19 -6.42 15.36
N GLN A 207 2.32 -6.07 16.64
CA GLN A 207 3.11 -6.84 17.62
C GLN A 207 2.53 -8.23 17.90
N SER A 208 1.21 -8.40 17.79
CA SER A 208 0.56 -9.70 17.98
C SER A 208 0.79 -10.66 16.82
N VAL A 209 1.21 -10.15 15.65
CA VAL A 209 1.34 -10.94 14.41
C VAL A 209 2.80 -11.09 13.97
N PHE A 210 3.63 -10.07 14.18
CA PHE A 210 5.03 -10.08 13.78
C PHE A 210 5.93 -9.99 15.01
N ARG A 211 6.95 -10.86 15.06
CA ARG A 211 7.95 -10.89 16.15
C ARG A 211 8.99 -9.77 16.06
N GLU A 212 9.12 -9.14 14.90
CA GLU A 212 10.08 -8.06 14.66
C GLU A 212 9.47 -6.70 15.00
N GLU A 213 10.33 -5.75 15.38
CA GLU A 213 9.89 -4.37 15.56
C GLU A 213 9.57 -3.72 14.21
N ILE A 214 8.39 -3.09 14.18
CA ILE A 214 7.87 -2.45 12.99
C ILE A 214 7.73 -0.96 13.25
N TYR A 215 8.11 -0.17 12.25
CA TYR A 215 8.08 1.28 12.29
C TYR A 215 7.20 1.82 11.18
N LEU A 216 6.54 2.94 11.45
CA LEU A 216 5.97 3.81 10.44
C LEU A 216 6.98 4.94 10.20
N THR A 217 7.41 5.08 8.96
CA THR A 217 8.41 6.08 8.54
C THR A 217 7.75 7.08 7.61
N THR A 218 7.83 8.37 7.96
CA THR A 218 7.53 9.47 7.04
C THR A 218 8.80 9.75 6.24
N ILE A 219 8.70 9.65 4.91
CA ILE A 219 9.75 10.11 3.99
C ILE A 219 9.28 11.37 3.26
N VAL A 220 10.22 12.23 2.89
CA VAL A 220 9.96 13.50 2.22
C VAL A 220 10.86 13.67 1.02
N CYS A 221 10.33 14.27 -0.05
CA CYS A 221 11.08 14.74 -1.20
C CYS A 221 10.84 16.24 -1.36
N ASP A 222 11.91 17.01 -1.26
CA ASP A 222 11.92 18.44 -1.52
C ASP A 222 12.11 18.66 -3.02
N LEU A 223 11.03 19.07 -3.69
CA LEU A 223 10.98 19.31 -5.13
C LEU A 223 11.47 20.72 -5.49
N THR A 224 11.78 21.58 -4.52
CA THR A 224 12.43 22.88 -4.77
C THR A 224 13.91 22.71 -5.11
N GLN A 225 14.52 21.61 -4.66
CA GLN A 225 15.90 21.24 -4.92
C GLN A 225 16.03 20.40 -6.20
N GLU A 226 17.27 20.11 -6.59
CA GLU A 226 17.52 19.12 -7.63
C GLU A 226 17.22 17.73 -7.08
N VAL A 227 16.35 16.99 -7.78
CA VAL A 227 15.96 15.64 -7.41
C VAL A 227 16.58 14.67 -8.41
N PRO A 228 17.54 13.81 -8.02
CA PRO A 228 18.22 12.88 -8.92
C PRO A 228 17.27 12.01 -9.74
N ALA A 229 16.15 11.60 -9.12
CA ALA A 229 15.12 10.81 -9.78
C ALA A 229 14.52 11.49 -11.01
N LEU A 230 14.40 12.82 -11.03
CA LEU A 230 13.81 13.55 -12.16
C LEU A 230 14.72 13.55 -13.40
N ARG A 231 16.00 13.18 -13.27
CA ARG A 231 16.87 12.91 -14.43
C ARG A 231 16.51 11.61 -15.15
N LEU A 232 15.75 10.73 -14.50
CA LEU A 232 15.26 9.49 -15.07
C LEU A 232 13.91 9.74 -15.73
N ALA A 233 13.80 9.53 -17.03
CA ALA A 233 12.50 9.55 -17.69
C ALA A 233 11.64 8.38 -17.18
N PRO A 234 10.37 8.61 -16.81
CA PRO A 234 9.47 7.52 -16.48
C PRO A 234 9.26 6.65 -17.71
N VAL A 235 9.43 5.33 -17.56
CA VAL A 235 9.16 4.39 -18.64
C VAL A 235 7.72 3.91 -18.53
N THR A 236 6.92 4.17 -19.55
CA THR A 236 5.47 3.90 -19.55
C THR A 236 5.12 2.51 -20.06
N LYS A 237 6.02 1.85 -20.80
CA LYS A 237 5.87 0.47 -21.27
C LYS A 237 7.17 -0.29 -21.07
N ILE A 238 7.09 -1.44 -20.41
CA ILE A 238 8.24 -2.26 -20.05
C ILE A 238 7.91 -3.70 -20.39
N GLU A 239 8.69 -4.31 -21.27
CA GLU A 239 8.58 -5.74 -21.54
C GLU A 239 9.12 -6.52 -20.33
N LEU A 240 8.27 -7.37 -19.74
CA LEU A 240 8.68 -8.27 -18.68
C LEU A 240 9.18 -9.56 -19.34
N SER A 241 10.46 -9.88 -19.14
CA SER A 241 11.04 -11.13 -19.64
C SER A 241 10.42 -12.33 -18.91
N LYS A 242 10.27 -13.47 -19.61
CA LYS A 242 9.73 -14.72 -19.05
C LYS A 242 10.47 -15.19 -17.78
N GLU A 243 11.75 -14.90 -17.62
CA GLU A 243 12.52 -15.26 -16.42
C GLU A 243 12.03 -14.51 -15.17
N THR A 244 11.65 -13.24 -15.32
CA THR A 244 11.08 -12.43 -14.23
C THR A 244 9.70 -12.95 -13.82
N ILE A 245 8.88 -13.33 -14.79
CA ILE A 245 7.52 -13.83 -14.58
C ILE A 245 7.55 -15.27 -14.02
N LEU A 246 8.39 -16.16 -14.57
CA LEU A 246 8.52 -17.56 -14.11
C LEU A 246 9.14 -17.66 -12.72
N GLU A 247 10.07 -16.78 -12.34
CA GLU A 247 10.52 -16.67 -10.95
C GLU A 247 9.39 -16.22 -10.01
N GLU A 248 8.50 -15.35 -10.48
CA GLU A 248 7.36 -14.83 -9.71
C GLU A 248 6.22 -15.87 -9.60
N ASP A 249 5.91 -16.60 -10.67
CA ASP A 249 4.94 -17.70 -10.70
C ASP A 249 5.45 -18.94 -9.92
N ALA A 250 6.74 -19.27 -9.99
CA ALA A 250 7.32 -20.32 -9.15
C ALA A 250 7.29 -19.94 -7.65
N LYS A 251 7.36 -18.64 -7.31
CA LYS A 251 7.13 -18.13 -5.95
C LYS A 251 5.64 -18.18 -5.57
N ARG A 252 4.72 -17.97 -6.51
CA ARG A 252 3.27 -18.10 -6.33
C ARG A 252 2.90 -19.52 -5.92
N GLU A 253 3.35 -20.54 -6.66
CA GLU A 253 3.05 -21.95 -6.37
C GLU A 253 3.65 -22.43 -5.04
N LYS A 254 4.92 -22.08 -4.78
CA LYS A 254 5.60 -22.41 -3.50
C LYS A 254 4.99 -21.66 -2.31
N GLY A 255 4.46 -20.46 -2.51
CA GLY A 255 3.76 -19.68 -1.49
C GLY A 255 2.42 -20.30 -1.11
N THR A 256 1.60 -20.71 -2.09
CA THR A 256 0.33 -21.41 -1.86
C THR A 256 0.54 -22.79 -1.23
N ALA A 257 1.56 -23.54 -1.66
CA ALA A 257 1.86 -24.86 -1.09
C ALA A 257 2.35 -24.79 0.36
N ARG A 258 3.02 -23.70 0.77
CA ARG A 258 3.48 -23.51 2.16
C ARG A 258 2.36 -23.08 3.10
N VAL A 259 1.32 -22.41 2.58
CA VAL A 259 0.10 -22.08 3.33
C VAL A 259 -0.82 -23.30 3.48
N SER A 260 -0.84 -24.23 2.50
CA SER A 260 -1.62 -25.47 2.62
C SER A 260 -0.95 -26.57 3.45
N ALA A 261 0.36 -26.49 3.71
CA ALA A 261 1.14 -27.54 4.38
C ALA A 261 1.58 -27.20 5.83
N GLY A 262 1.13 -26.09 6.41
CA GLY A 262 1.60 -25.66 7.72
C GLY A 262 0.54 -24.95 8.56
N ASP A 263 -0.33 -25.72 9.22
CA ASP A 263 -0.74 -25.49 10.61
C ASP A 263 -1.56 -26.69 11.12
N SER A 264 -0.90 -27.84 11.24
CA SER A 264 -1.32 -28.93 12.11
C SER A 264 -0.14 -29.38 12.95
N LYS A 265 0.30 -28.54 13.89
CA LYS A 265 1.09 -28.99 15.03
C LYS A 265 0.20 -28.99 16.27
N PRO A 266 0.08 -30.11 17.01
CA PRO A 266 -0.71 -30.17 18.23
C PRO A 266 -0.15 -29.16 19.25
N ALA A 267 -1.05 -28.47 19.96
CA ALA A 267 -0.69 -27.62 21.07
C ALA A 267 0.07 -28.42 22.14
N PRO A 268 1.16 -27.89 22.73
CA PRO A 268 1.81 -28.54 23.85
C PRO A 268 0.91 -28.53 25.09
N ALA A 269 0.86 -29.68 25.78
CA ALA A 269 0.05 -29.91 26.97
C ALA A 269 0.39 -28.92 28.12
N PRO A 270 -0.59 -28.53 28.95
CA PRO A 270 -0.36 -27.60 30.04
C PRO A 270 0.51 -28.24 31.12
N GLN A 271 1.66 -27.61 31.42
CA GLN A 271 2.50 -28.02 32.54
C GLN A 271 1.80 -27.66 33.86
N ALA A 272 1.60 -28.69 34.67
CA ALA A 272 1.10 -28.59 36.03
C ALA A 272 2.05 -27.77 36.89
N LYS A 273 1.51 -26.76 37.58
CA LYS A 273 2.17 -26.18 38.75
C LYS A 273 1.92 -27.13 39.92
N ALA A 274 2.98 -27.50 40.62
CA ALA A 274 2.92 -28.11 41.94
C ALA A 274 4.20 -27.77 42.72
N PRO A 275 4.14 -27.83 44.05
CA PRO A 275 3.16 -27.21 44.95
C PRO A 275 3.66 -25.84 45.48
#